data_AF-A0AAN7FEG4-F1
#
_entry.id   AF-A0AAN7FEG4-F1
#
_cell.length_a   1.000
_cell.length_b   1.000
_cell.length_c   1.000
_cell.angle_alpha   90.00
_cell.angle_beta   90.00
_cell.angle_gamma   90.00
#
_symmetry.space_group_name_H-M   'P 1'
#
loop_
_entity.id
_entity.type
_entity.pdbx_description
1 polymer ?
#
loop_
_entity_poly.entity_id
_entity_poly.type
_entity_poly.pdbx_seq_one_letter_code
_entity_poly.pdbx_strand_id
1 'polypeptide(L)'
;MTLMPHTEEKRDMSLTLLFFILISISLSWATSFSYPTPQTFIQCMSTQFGPYTNFVGTIYTSNSSLYLHLLQLSQQNPRWLNSSTPKPLLIITLFQESEIQATILCSKKYNLQIRVRSGGHDYEGLSYPCKTPFILVDLFNLRSVEIN
;
A
#
# COMPACT_ATOMS: atom_id res chain seq x y z
N MET A 1 65.84 -0.96 -24.46
CA MET A 1 65.18 0.19 -23.82
C MET A 1 63.80 0.33 -24.43
N THR A 2 62.85 -0.49 -23.98
CA THR A 2 61.46 -0.46 -24.44
C THR A 2 60.63 0.18 -23.34
N LEU A 3 60.10 1.37 -23.65
CA LEU A 3 59.22 2.17 -22.80
C LEU A 3 57.75 1.78 -23.06
N MET A 4 56.96 1.83 -21.98
CA MET A 4 55.48 1.84 -21.85
C MET A 4 54.79 0.49 -21.58
N PRO A 5 54.09 0.42 -20.44
CA PRO A 5 52.64 0.21 -20.48
C PRO A 5 51.89 1.13 -19.50
N HIS A 6 52.05 2.46 -19.59
CA HIS A 6 51.35 3.37 -18.67
C HIS A 6 49.92 3.73 -19.14
N THR A 7 49.58 3.48 -20.41
CA THR A 7 48.30 3.88 -21.04
C THR A 7 47.22 2.79 -21.02
N GLU A 8 47.58 1.51 -20.86
CA GLU A 8 46.60 0.41 -20.68
C GLU A 8 46.05 0.40 -19.25
N GLU A 9 46.93 0.49 -18.25
CA GLU A 9 46.58 0.50 -16.82
C GLU A 9 45.62 1.66 -16.47
N LYS A 10 45.82 2.83 -17.09
CA LYS A 10 44.91 3.99 -16.93
C LYS A 10 43.53 3.76 -17.55
N ARG A 11 43.42 2.98 -18.62
CA ARG A 11 42.13 2.66 -19.27
C ARG A 11 41.32 1.67 -18.44
N ASP A 12 41.98 0.66 -17.88
CA ASP A 12 41.33 -0.34 -17.01
C ASP A 12 40.88 0.26 -15.67
N MET A 13 41.70 1.15 -15.09
CA MET A 13 41.33 1.90 -13.88
C MET A 13 40.17 2.89 -14.12
N SER A 14 40.08 3.46 -15.33
CA SER A 14 38.96 4.32 -15.72
C SER A 14 37.65 3.54 -15.91
N LEU A 15 37.70 2.37 -16.57
CA LEU A 15 36.53 1.51 -16.78
C LEU A 15 35.97 0.96 -15.47
N THR A 16 36.85 0.52 -14.56
CA THR A 16 36.44 0.04 -13.24
C THR A 16 35.80 1.15 -12.40
N LEU A 17 36.37 2.36 -12.40
CA LEU A 17 35.77 3.52 -11.75
C LEU A 17 34.38 3.83 -12.30
N LEU A 18 34.22 3.81 -13.63
CA LEU A 18 32.94 4.07 -14.28
C LEU A 18 31.88 3.01 -13.95
N PHE A 19 32.27 1.74 -13.82
CA PHE A 19 31.42 0.65 -13.35
C PHE A 19 30.96 0.85 -11.90
N PHE A 20 31.86 1.24 -10.99
CA PHE A 20 31.49 1.58 -9.61
C PHE A 20 30.57 2.80 -9.52
N ILE A 21 30.75 3.81 -10.38
CA ILE A 21 29.84 4.97 -10.48
C ILE A 21 28.45 4.53 -10.95
N LEU A 22 28.35 3.65 -11.95
CA LEU A 22 27.05 3.14 -12.43
C LEU A 22 26.33 2.27 -11.38
N ILE A 23 27.07 1.46 -10.62
CA ILE A 23 26.53 0.67 -9.50
C ILE A 23 26.03 1.56 -8.36
N SER A 24 26.77 2.62 -8.02
CA SER A 24 26.36 3.54 -6.96
C SER A 24 25.14 4.39 -7.37
N ILE A 25 25.04 4.80 -8.64
CA ILE A 25 23.83 5.48 -9.16
C ILE A 25 22.61 4.55 -9.14
N SER A 26 22.76 3.27 -9.51
CA SER A 26 21.66 2.30 -9.47
C SER A 26 21.21 1.93 -8.05
N LEU A 27 22.13 1.94 -7.08
CA LEU A 27 21.80 1.72 -5.66
C LEU A 27 21.15 2.95 -4.99
N SER A 28 21.28 4.14 -5.60
CA SER A 28 20.76 5.40 -5.04
C SER A 28 19.24 5.59 -5.22
N TRP A 29 18.52 4.64 -5.82
CA TRP A 29 17.06 4.68 -6.00
C TRP A 29 16.29 3.88 -4.94
N ALA A 30 16.86 3.69 -3.75
CA ALA A 30 16.08 3.27 -2.59
C ALA A 30 15.31 4.49 -2.04
N THR A 31 14.17 4.81 -2.65
CA THR A 31 13.22 5.74 -2.02
C THR A 31 12.72 5.09 -0.73
N SER A 32 13.10 5.66 0.41
CA SER A 32 12.52 5.30 1.71
C SER A 32 11.06 5.74 1.74
N PHE A 33 10.17 4.85 1.30
CA PHE A 33 8.73 5.05 1.44
C PHE A 33 8.39 4.92 2.93
N SER A 34 8.05 6.04 3.55
CA SER A 34 7.42 6.02 4.87
C SER A 34 5.97 5.61 4.69
N TYR A 35 5.60 4.45 5.22
CA TYR A 35 4.19 4.04 5.27
C TYR A 35 3.41 5.06 6.09
N PRO A 36 2.17 5.39 5.68
CA PRO A 36 1.39 6.35 6.42
C PRO A 36 1.09 5.76 7.79
N THR A 37 1.22 6.58 8.82
CA THR A 37 0.56 6.26 10.07
C THR A 37 -0.94 6.40 9.85
N PRO A 38 -1.78 5.74 10.65
CA PRO A 38 -3.22 5.95 10.60
C PRO A 38 -3.60 7.44 10.64
N GLN A 39 -2.90 8.23 11.44
CA GLN A 39 -3.11 9.67 11.59
C GLN A 39 -2.77 10.44 10.30
N THR A 40 -1.68 10.11 9.62
CA THR A 40 -1.34 10.80 8.35
C THR A 40 -2.27 10.40 7.22
N PHE A 41 -2.76 9.15 7.21
CA PHE A 41 -3.79 8.73 6.26
C PHE A 41 -5.11 9.46 6.51
N ILE A 42 -5.57 9.53 7.78
CA ILE A 42 -6.76 10.30 8.17
C ILE A 42 -6.62 11.77 7.75
N GLN A 43 -5.47 12.38 8.03
CA GLN A 43 -5.21 13.76 7.63
C GLN A 43 -5.32 13.94 6.11
N CYS A 44 -4.77 13.01 5.33
CA CYS A 44 -4.93 13.03 3.88
C CYS A 44 -6.41 12.95 3.49
N MET A 45 -7.18 12.02 4.06
CA MET A 45 -8.61 11.87 3.78
C MET A 45 -9.39 13.16 4.07
N SER A 46 -9.14 13.78 5.24
CA SER A 46 -9.74 15.06 5.63
C SER A 46 -9.40 16.19 4.66
N THR A 47 -8.17 16.25 4.13
CA THR A 47 -7.81 17.27 3.13
C THR A 47 -8.54 17.11 1.80
N GLN A 48 -8.97 15.89 1.45
CA GLN A 48 -9.71 15.62 0.22
C GLN A 48 -11.22 15.88 0.37
N PHE A 49 -11.78 15.68 1.57
CA PHE A 49 -13.23 15.81 1.82
C PHE A 49 -13.69 17.02 2.65
N GLY A 50 -12.75 17.83 3.13
CA GLY A 50 -13.04 18.98 3.97
C GLY A 50 -13.08 18.63 5.47
N PRO A 51 -12.92 19.64 6.34
CA PRO A 51 -12.62 19.47 7.76
C PRO A 51 -13.76 18.88 8.61
N TYR A 52 -14.96 18.73 8.06
CA TYR A 52 -16.16 18.29 8.80
C TYR A 52 -16.46 16.79 8.67
N THR A 53 -15.61 16.03 7.98
CA THR A 53 -15.77 14.58 7.88
C THR A 53 -15.17 13.88 9.10
N ASN A 54 -16.04 13.32 9.94
CA ASN A 54 -15.62 12.54 11.09
C ASN A 54 -15.33 11.10 10.63
N PHE A 55 -14.05 10.77 10.47
CA PHE A 55 -13.60 9.40 10.10
C PHE A 55 -13.51 8.44 11.30
N VAL A 56 -13.93 8.87 12.50
CA VAL A 56 -13.99 7.99 13.67
C VAL A 56 -15.01 6.88 13.41
N GLY A 57 -14.54 5.64 13.40
CA GLY A 57 -15.35 4.48 13.05
C GLY A 57 -15.34 4.12 11.55
N THR A 58 -14.58 4.85 10.72
CA THR A 58 -14.35 4.52 9.30
C THR A 58 -13.03 3.78 9.12
N ILE A 59 -12.00 4.16 9.88
CA ILE A 59 -10.63 3.64 9.72
C ILE A 59 -10.23 2.79 10.93
N TYR A 60 -9.83 1.55 10.67
CA TYR A 60 -9.43 0.57 11.68
C TYR A 60 -7.98 0.16 11.48
N THR A 61 -7.24 0.16 12.58
CA THR A 61 -5.82 -0.19 12.65
C THR A 61 -5.66 -1.49 13.42
N SER A 62 -4.48 -2.11 13.43
CA SER A 62 -4.20 -3.29 14.25
C SER A 62 -4.51 -3.10 15.75
N ASN A 63 -4.55 -1.85 16.23
CA ASN A 63 -4.83 -1.52 17.63
C ASN A 63 -6.33 -1.31 17.90
N SER A 64 -7.17 -1.24 16.86
CA SER A 64 -8.61 -1.09 17.00
C SER A 64 -9.24 -2.42 17.44
N SER A 65 -10.13 -2.39 18.43
CA SER A 65 -10.80 -3.60 18.94
C SER A 65 -11.56 -4.40 17.87
N LEU A 66 -12.12 -3.69 16.88
CA LEU A 66 -12.87 -4.28 15.77
C LEU A 66 -12.00 -4.80 14.60
N TYR A 67 -10.69 -4.55 14.61
CA TYR A 67 -9.83 -4.87 13.47
C TYR A 67 -9.83 -6.36 13.13
N LEU A 68 -9.63 -7.23 14.13
CA LEU A 68 -9.61 -8.68 13.89
C LEU A 68 -10.96 -9.21 13.40
N HIS A 69 -12.05 -8.69 13.95
CA HIS A 69 -13.40 -9.05 13.52
C HIS A 69 -13.66 -8.65 12.06
N LEU A 70 -13.34 -7.40 11.69
CA LEU A 70 -13.50 -6.92 10.31
C LEU A 70 -12.57 -7.66 9.34
N LEU A 71 -11.34 -7.97 9.76
CA LEU A 71 -10.39 -8.76 8.99
C LEU A 71 -10.96 -10.15 8.67
N GLN A 72 -11.47 -10.85 9.69
CA GLN A 72 -12.03 -12.19 9.56
C GLN A 72 -13.24 -12.23 8.62
N LEU A 73 -14.11 -11.21 8.66
CA LEU A 73 -15.22 -11.09 7.70
C LEU A 73 -14.76 -11.02 6.23
N SER A 74 -13.51 -10.62 5.98
CA SER A 74 -12.91 -10.55 4.63
C SER A 74 -12.38 -11.89 4.16
N GLN A 75 -12.18 -12.81 5.09
CA GLN A 75 -11.52 -14.09 4.90
C GLN A 75 -12.56 -15.21 4.92
N GLN A 76 -13.62 -15.08 4.13
CA GLN A 76 -14.74 -16.04 4.16
C GLN A 76 -14.32 -17.45 3.76
N ASN A 77 -13.32 -17.60 2.89
CA ASN A 77 -12.70 -18.89 2.63
C ASN A 77 -11.75 -19.24 3.79
N PRO A 78 -12.00 -20.33 4.55
CA PRO A 78 -11.21 -20.70 5.73
C PRO A 78 -9.71 -20.91 5.44
N ARG A 79 -9.34 -21.20 4.19
CA ARG A 79 -7.94 -21.29 3.74
C ARG A 79 -7.14 -20.02 4.07
N TRP A 80 -7.79 -18.86 4.17
CA TRP A 80 -7.12 -17.58 4.40
C TRP A 80 -6.97 -17.18 5.87
N LEU A 81 -7.79 -17.74 6.78
CA LEU A 81 -7.85 -17.34 8.20
C LEU A 81 -6.50 -17.46 8.93
N ASN A 82 -5.75 -18.52 8.62
CA ASN A 82 -4.44 -18.81 9.23
C ASN A 82 -3.30 -18.70 8.21
N SER A 83 -3.51 -17.99 7.11
CA SER A 83 -2.47 -17.83 6.10
C SER A 83 -1.40 -16.84 6.57
N SER A 84 -0.14 -17.11 6.21
CA SER A 84 1.00 -16.21 6.46
C SER A 84 1.00 -14.97 5.56
N THR A 85 -0.13 -14.67 4.89
CA THR A 85 -0.23 -13.51 4.00
C THR A 85 -0.15 -12.23 4.81
N PRO A 86 0.49 -11.17 4.28
CA PRO A 86 0.49 -9.87 4.92
C PRO A 86 -0.93 -9.40 5.27
N LYS A 87 -1.07 -8.78 6.44
CA LYS A 87 -2.32 -8.16 6.88
C LYS A 87 -2.40 -6.72 6.34
N PRO A 88 -3.61 -6.18 6.11
CA PRO A 88 -3.77 -4.80 5.66
C PRO A 88 -3.26 -3.84 6.74
N LEU A 89 -2.62 -2.75 6.33
CA LEU A 89 -2.19 -1.69 7.24
C LEU A 89 -3.40 -1.01 7.91
N LEU A 90 -4.46 -0.81 7.13
CA LEU A 90 -5.72 -0.21 7.54
C LEU A 90 -6.88 -0.99 6.92
N ILE A 91 -7.97 -1.10 7.66
CA ILE A 91 -9.29 -1.48 7.12
C ILE A 91 -10.15 -0.21 7.11
N ILE A 92 -10.74 0.12 5.97
CA ILE A 92 -11.53 1.32 5.78
C ILE A 92 -12.96 0.92 5.40
N THR A 93 -13.93 1.16 6.28
CA THR A 93 -15.35 0.88 6.02
C THR A 93 -16.06 2.14 5.57
N LEU A 94 -16.45 2.22 4.31
CA LEU A 94 -17.01 3.45 3.72
C LEU A 94 -18.53 3.53 3.93
N PHE A 95 -19.06 4.74 4.07
CA PHE A 95 -20.47 5.08 4.24
C PHE A 95 -21.00 5.94 3.09
N GLN A 96 -20.14 6.67 2.40
CA GLN A 96 -20.50 7.52 1.26
C GLN A 96 -19.56 7.27 0.08
N GLU A 97 -20.08 7.41 -1.15
CA GLU A 97 -19.30 7.25 -2.38
C GLU A 97 -18.14 8.23 -2.48
N SER A 98 -18.34 9.42 -1.91
CA SER A 98 -17.31 10.45 -1.75
C SER A 98 -16.05 9.82 -1.14
N GLU A 99 -16.16 9.19 0.04
CA GLU A 99 -15.03 8.59 0.78
C GLU A 99 -14.19 7.59 -0.04
N ILE A 100 -14.76 6.94 -1.07
CA ILE A 100 -14.02 6.10 -2.03
C ILE A 100 -12.93 6.93 -2.74
N GLN A 101 -13.28 8.11 -3.24
CA GLN A 101 -12.37 8.94 -4.03
C GLN A 101 -11.17 9.40 -3.22
N ALA A 102 -11.37 9.88 -1.98
CA ALA A 102 -10.23 10.24 -1.12
C ALA A 102 -9.40 9.02 -0.76
N THR A 103 -10.02 7.87 -0.52
CA THR A 103 -9.28 6.64 -0.23
C THR A 103 -8.36 6.27 -1.38
N ILE A 104 -8.81 6.42 -2.62
CA ILE A 104 -8.00 6.22 -3.82
C ILE A 104 -6.85 7.24 -3.89
N LEU A 105 -7.15 8.53 -3.72
CA LEU A 105 -6.14 9.60 -3.80
C LEU A 105 -5.06 9.47 -2.71
N CYS A 106 -5.46 9.16 -1.48
CA CYS A 106 -4.54 8.99 -0.36
C CYS A 106 -3.73 7.70 -0.47
N SER A 107 -4.34 6.60 -0.90
CA SER A 107 -3.59 5.37 -1.22
C SER A 107 -2.55 5.61 -2.30
N LYS A 108 -2.91 6.35 -3.36
CA LYS A 108 -1.97 6.74 -4.41
C LYS A 108 -0.83 7.61 -3.86
N LYS A 109 -1.14 8.60 -3.03
CA LYS A 109 -0.15 9.48 -2.37
C LYS A 109 0.88 8.69 -1.54
N TYR A 110 0.43 7.63 -0.88
CA TYR A 110 1.27 6.80 -0.01
C TYR A 110 1.75 5.50 -0.65
N ASN A 111 1.55 5.33 -1.96
CA ASN A 111 1.92 4.13 -2.72
C ASN A 111 1.39 2.81 -2.10
N LEU A 112 0.15 2.84 -1.62
CA LEU A 112 -0.51 1.69 -1.02
C LEU A 112 -1.37 0.98 -2.06
N GLN A 113 -1.28 -0.35 -2.11
CA GLN A 113 -2.26 -1.13 -2.85
C GLN A 113 -3.62 -1.11 -2.17
N ILE A 114 -4.68 -1.19 -2.96
CA ILE A 114 -6.05 -1.27 -2.47
C ILE A 114 -6.58 -2.67 -2.76
N ARG A 115 -7.12 -3.31 -1.72
CA ARG A 115 -7.96 -4.50 -1.86
C ARG A 115 -9.38 -4.10 -1.53
N VAL A 116 -10.32 -4.42 -2.41
CA VAL A 116 -11.73 -4.03 -2.25
C VAL A 116 -12.51 -5.26 -1.84
N ARG A 117 -13.31 -5.12 -0.78
CA ARG A 117 -14.28 -6.10 -0.33
C ARG A 117 -15.68 -5.52 -0.45
N SER A 118 -16.57 -6.25 -1.10
CA SER A 118 -18.02 -6.07 -0.99
C SER A 118 -18.57 -7.22 -0.14
N GLY A 119 -18.99 -8.34 -0.76
CA GLY A 119 -19.51 -9.51 -0.06
C GLY A 119 -18.46 -10.50 0.49
N GLY A 120 -17.19 -10.44 0.04
CA GLY A 120 -16.12 -11.31 0.57
C GLY A 120 -16.05 -12.74 0.02
N HIS A 121 -16.83 -13.07 -1.01
CA HIS A 121 -16.91 -14.42 -1.63
C HIS A 121 -15.85 -14.70 -2.70
N ASP A 122 -14.73 -13.96 -2.67
CA ASP A 122 -13.64 -14.24 -3.60
C ASP A 122 -12.98 -15.57 -3.24
N TYR A 123 -13.16 -16.58 -4.09
CA TYR A 123 -12.68 -17.93 -3.85
C TYR A 123 -11.14 -17.97 -3.72
N GLU A 124 -10.45 -17.20 -4.56
CA GLU A 124 -9.00 -17.04 -4.52
C GLU A 124 -8.54 -15.92 -3.57
N GLY A 125 -9.49 -15.27 -2.89
CA GLY A 125 -9.20 -14.23 -1.92
C GLY A 125 -8.52 -13.01 -2.53
N LEU A 126 -8.64 -12.71 -3.82
CA LEU A 126 -8.03 -11.49 -4.37
C LEU A 126 -8.57 -10.21 -3.72
N SER A 127 -9.70 -10.26 -3.03
CA SER A 127 -10.22 -9.20 -2.15
C SER A 127 -9.45 -9.04 -0.82
N TYR A 128 -8.52 -9.92 -0.47
CA TYR A 128 -7.78 -9.91 0.80
C TYR A 128 -6.24 -9.99 0.64
N PRO A 129 -5.57 -11.13 0.34
CA PRO A 129 -4.12 -11.17 0.18
C PRO A 129 -3.55 -10.13 -0.77
N CYS A 130 -2.49 -9.47 -0.30
CA CYS A 130 -1.60 -8.68 -1.14
C CYS A 130 -0.14 -8.98 -0.79
N LYS A 131 0.72 -9.04 -1.80
CA LYS A 131 2.17 -9.23 -1.62
C LYS A 131 2.89 -7.94 -1.22
N THR A 132 2.27 -6.80 -1.48
CA THR A 132 2.78 -5.48 -1.15
C THR A 132 1.94 -4.85 -0.04
N PRO A 133 2.47 -3.85 0.68
CA PRO A 133 1.71 -3.04 1.62
C PRO A 133 0.40 -2.56 1.00
N PHE A 134 -0.69 -2.73 1.73
CA PHE A 134 -2.02 -2.48 1.21
C PHE A 134 -2.99 -2.07 2.31
N ILE A 135 -4.10 -1.49 1.88
CA ILE A 135 -5.28 -1.25 2.69
C ILE A 135 -6.44 -2.10 2.17
N LEU A 136 -7.33 -2.47 3.08
CA LEU A 136 -8.58 -3.11 2.74
C LEU A 136 -9.70 -2.07 2.77
N VAL A 137 -10.39 -1.90 1.65
CA VAL A 137 -11.55 -1.02 1.51
C VAL A 137 -12.80 -1.89 1.52
N ASP A 138 -13.63 -1.69 2.53
CA ASP A 138 -14.85 -2.42 2.76
C ASP A 138 -16.07 -1.58 2.38
N LEU A 139 -16.83 -2.08 1.41
CA LEU A 139 -18.01 -1.44 0.86
C LEU A 139 -19.31 -1.93 1.54
N PHE A 140 -19.21 -2.66 2.65
CA PHE A 140 -20.37 -3.27 3.30
C PHE A 140 -21.53 -2.31 3.61
N ASN A 141 -21.25 -1.03 3.94
CA ASN A 141 -22.32 -0.06 4.21
C ASN A 141 -22.92 0.57 2.93
N LEU A 142 -22.25 0.45 1.78
CA LEU A 142 -22.73 0.94 0.48
C LEU A 142 -23.61 -0.12 -0.19
N ARG A 143 -24.83 -0.29 0.33
CA ARG A 143 -25.76 -1.37 -0.04
C ARG A 143 -27.18 -0.91 -0.39
N SER A 144 -27.35 0.38 -0.72
CA SER A 144 -28.64 0.91 -1.15
C SER A 144 -29.07 0.26 -2.47
N VAL A 145 -30.36 -0.06 -2.58
CA VAL A 145 -30.96 -0.63 -3.80
C VAL A 145 -32.23 0.14 -4.13
N GLU A 146 -32.33 0.61 -5.36
CA GLU A 146 -33.50 1.30 -5.92
C GLU A 146 -34.03 0.48 -7.11
N ILE A 147 -35.34 0.17 -7.12
CA ILE A 147 -36.00 -0.59 -8.18
C ILE A 147 -37.03 0.35 -8.82
N ASN A 148 -36.96 0.50 -10.15
CA ASN A 148 -37.89 1.30 -10.96
C ASN A 148 -39.01 0.41 -11.51
#